data_AF-A0A953LAU0-F1
#
_entry.id   AF-A0A953LAU0-F1
#
_cell.length_a   1.000
_cell.length_b   1.000
_cell.length_c   1.000
_cell.angle_alpha   90.00
_cell.angle_beta   90.00
_cell.angle_gamma   90.00
#
_symmetry.space_group_name_H-M   'P 1'
#
loop_
_entity.id
_entity.type
_entity.pdbx_description
1 polymer ?
#
loop_
_entity_poly.entity_id
_entity_poly.type
_entity_poly.pdbx_seq_one_letter_code
_entity_poly.pdbx_strand_id
1 'polypeptide(L)'
;MNRLKPLVAAPPYTLRVNIKFEPQYEVAEHRRFDLLHETWKQPCPLSKQDRRHFVTWNHGEPREPSYYEALAAWYADGGVLRWERVGCSRGTFSAFKAKGRAPETAAKGAMRLAALPDLEATVHDGLPQ
;
A
#
# COMPACT_ATOMS: atom_id res chain seq x y z
N MET A 1 -19.01 -8.67 -0.19
CA MET A 1 -18.81 -7.60 0.82
C MET A 1 -17.31 -7.34 0.99
N ASN A 2 -16.84 -6.11 0.82
CA ASN A 2 -15.41 -5.77 0.81
C ASN A 2 -14.86 -5.71 2.25
N ARG A 3 -13.98 -6.66 2.61
CA ARG A 3 -13.44 -6.80 3.98
C ARG A 3 -12.28 -5.84 4.28
N LEU A 4 -11.56 -5.37 3.26
CA LEU A 4 -10.38 -4.51 3.42
C LEU A 4 -10.75 -3.02 3.54
N LYS A 5 -11.75 -2.57 2.79
CA LYS A 5 -12.22 -1.16 2.81
C LYS A 5 -12.56 -0.60 4.20
N PRO A 6 -13.26 -1.31 5.11
CA PRO A 6 -13.52 -0.79 6.46
C PRO A 6 -12.25 -0.72 7.29
N LEU A 7 -11.28 -1.61 7.08
CA LEU A 7 -10.02 -1.63 7.84
C LEU A 7 -9.12 -0.44 7.50
N VAL A 8 -9.06 -0.02 6.23
CA VAL A 8 -8.10 0.99 5.77
C VAL A 8 -8.60 2.44 5.95
N ALA A 9 -9.91 2.69 5.87
CA ALA A 9 -10.41 4.06 5.65
C ALA A 9 -11.33 4.66 6.69
N ALA A 10 -11.97 3.80 7.47
CA ALA A 10 -12.75 4.16 8.64
C ALA A 10 -12.60 2.98 9.60
N PRO A 11 -11.35 2.72 10.07
CA PRO A 11 -11.09 1.59 10.94
C PRO A 11 -12.11 1.63 12.07
N PRO A 12 -12.84 0.54 12.31
CA PRO A 12 -13.75 0.49 13.44
C PRO A 12 -12.95 0.79 14.71
N TYR A 13 -13.58 1.48 15.66
CA TYR A 13 -12.93 1.81 16.94
C TYR A 13 -12.36 0.56 17.61
N THR A 14 -12.97 -0.59 17.36
CA THR A 14 -12.49 -1.90 17.78
C THR A 14 -12.40 -2.89 16.60
N LEU A 15 -11.32 -3.67 16.54
CA LEU A 15 -11.21 -4.83 15.67
C LEU A 15 -11.46 -6.10 16.49
N ARG A 16 -12.34 -6.96 15.98
CA ARG A 16 -12.50 -8.33 16.49
C ARG A 16 -11.34 -9.20 16.02
N VAL A 17 -10.57 -9.69 16.97
CA VAL A 17 -9.46 -10.62 16.75
C VAL A 17 -9.90 -12.02 17.15
N ASN A 18 -9.69 -12.98 16.25
CA ASN A 18 -9.95 -14.38 16.51
C ASN A 18 -8.65 -15.16 16.29
N ILE A 19 -8.00 -15.55 17.39
CA ILE A 19 -6.78 -16.34 17.40
C ILE A 19 -7.13 -17.77 17.82
N LYS A 20 -6.44 -18.73 17.22
CA LYS A 20 -6.65 -20.15 17.51
C LYS A 20 -6.37 -20.42 19.00
N PHE A 21 -7.29 -21.11 19.67
CA PHE A 21 -7.25 -21.46 21.10
C PHE A 21 -7.37 -20.27 22.07
N GLU A 22 -7.78 -19.11 21.60
CA GLU A 22 -8.07 -17.95 22.46
C GLU A 22 -9.53 -17.54 22.34
N PRO A 23 -10.17 -17.07 23.43
CA PRO A 23 -11.48 -16.43 23.34
C PRO A 23 -11.40 -15.20 22.45
N GLN A 24 -12.40 -15.00 21.60
CA GLN A 24 -12.47 -13.84 20.72
C GLN A 24 -12.50 -12.54 21.54
N TYR A 25 -11.65 -11.57 21.18
CA TYR A 25 -11.53 -10.29 21.88
C TYR A 25 -11.53 -9.09 20.92
N GLU A 26 -11.79 -7.90 21.46
CA GLU A 26 -11.81 -6.64 20.72
C GLU A 26 -10.60 -5.78 21.09
N VAL A 27 -9.91 -5.24 20.08
CA VAL A 27 -8.72 -4.38 20.25
C VAL A 27 -8.99 -3.00 19.69
N ALA A 28 -8.64 -1.95 20.43
CA ALA A 28 -8.73 -0.58 19.94
C ALA A 28 -7.70 -0.34 18.81
N GLU A 29 -8.17 0.06 17.63
CA GLU A 29 -7.30 0.22 16.46
C GLU A 29 -6.72 1.66 16.42
N HIS A 30 -5.39 1.80 16.43
CA HIS A 30 -4.75 3.12 16.55
C HIS A 30 -3.93 3.59 15.35
N ARG A 31 -3.65 2.73 14.35
CA ARG A 31 -3.07 3.09 13.04
C ARG A 31 -2.70 1.82 12.28
N ARG A 32 -3.16 1.67 11.04
CA ARG A 32 -2.67 0.64 10.13
C ARG A 32 -1.93 1.24 8.94
N PHE A 33 -0.83 0.59 8.61
CA PHE A 33 -0.13 0.70 7.35
C PHE A 33 -0.15 -0.69 6.73
N ASP A 34 -0.98 -0.88 5.71
CA ASP A 34 -1.08 -2.16 5.01
C ASP A 34 -0.18 -2.11 3.77
N LEU A 35 0.92 -2.86 3.81
CA LEU A 35 1.81 -3.04 2.66
C LEU A 35 1.42 -4.33 1.94
N LEU A 36 0.89 -4.18 0.72
CA LEU A 36 0.59 -5.29 -0.17
C LEU A 36 1.76 -5.46 -1.14
N HIS A 37 2.49 -6.56 -1.04
CA HIS A 37 3.47 -6.98 -2.03
C HIS A 37 2.89 -8.14 -2.84
N GLU A 38 2.59 -7.88 -4.10
CA GLU A 38 2.09 -8.91 -4.99
C GLU A 38 2.73 -8.78 -6.37
N THR A 39 3.10 -9.91 -6.96
CA THR A 39 3.66 -10.02 -8.32
C THR A 39 2.55 -9.97 -9.38
N TRP A 40 1.29 -10.06 -8.96
CA TRP A 40 0.14 -10.15 -9.86
C TRP A 40 -0.26 -8.76 -10.33
N LYS A 41 -0.73 -8.67 -11.59
CA LYS A 41 -1.15 -7.39 -12.19
C LYS A 41 -2.27 -6.69 -11.42
N GLN A 42 -3.03 -7.45 -10.62
CA GLN A 42 -4.21 -6.97 -9.89
C GLN A 42 -4.40 -7.62 -8.52
N PRO A 43 -3.73 -7.09 -7.49
CA PRO A 43 -3.89 -7.60 -6.12
C PRO A 43 -5.24 -7.22 -5.49
N CYS A 44 -5.80 -6.07 -5.89
CA CYS A 44 -7.06 -5.57 -5.36
C CYS A 44 -7.79 -4.70 -6.40
N PRO A 45 -9.10 -4.89 -6.65
CA PRO A 45 -9.82 -4.01 -7.56
C PRO A 45 -9.97 -2.60 -6.97
N LEU A 46 -9.46 -1.59 -7.69
CA LEU A 46 -9.53 -0.18 -7.30
C LEU A 46 -10.64 0.57 -8.03
N SER A 47 -11.37 1.42 -7.31
CA SER A 47 -12.36 2.30 -7.93
C SER A 47 -11.70 3.54 -8.55
N LYS A 48 -12.40 4.21 -9.49
CA LYS A 48 -11.97 5.48 -10.10
C LYS A 48 -11.69 6.58 -9.07
N GLN A 49 -12.42 6.56 -7.96
CA GLN A 49 -12.33 7.56 -6.90
C GLN A 49 -11.52 7.07 -5.69
N ASP A 50 -10.72 6.00 -5.82
CA ASP A 50 -9.93 5.51 -4.69
C ASP A 50 -8.90 6.55 -4.23
N ARG A 51 -8.98 6.92 -2.93
CA ARG A 51 -8.10 7.90 -2.29
C ARG A 51 -7.12 7.29 -1.29
N ARG A 52 -7.14 5.96 -1.13
CA ARG A 52 -6.61 5.23 0.03
C ARG A 52 -5.31 4.51 -0.31
N HIS A 53 -5.19 4.01 -1.52
CA HIS A 53 -4.06 3.18 -1.94
C HIS A 53 -3.05 4.01 -2.70
N PHE A 54 -1.81 3.96 -2.22
CA PHE A 54 -0.63 4.32 -3.00
C PHE A 54 -0.11 3.05 -3.68
N VAL A 55 0.06 3.10 -5.00
CA VAL A 55 0.50 1.95 -5.80
C VAL A 55 1.76 2.35 -6.54
N THR A 56 2.79 1.51 -6.47
CA THR A 56 4.01 1.66 -7.25
C THR A 56 4.46 0.31 -7.75
N TRP A 57 5.05 0.28 -8.95
CA TRP A 57 5.70 -0.92 -9.47
C TRP A 57 7.20 -0.79 -9.28
N ASN A 58 7.79 -1.80 -8.65
CA ASN A 58 9.23 -1.93 -8.62
C ASN A 58 9.67 -2.70 -9.88
N HIS A 59 10.46 -2.03 -10.73
CA HIS A 59 11.06 -2.62 -11.94
C HIS A 59 12.52 -3.05 -11.72
N GLY A 60 13.00 -3.01 -10.47
CA GLY A 60 14.35 -3.44 -10.13
C GLY A 60 14.51 -4.94 -10.33
N GLU A 61 15.60 -5.33 -10.98
CA GLU A 61 16.01 -6.72 -11.10
C GLU A 61 16.53 -7.23 -9.74
N PRO A 62 16.36 -8.54 -9.44
CA PRO A 62 16.98 -9.17 -8.28
C PRO A 62 18.50 -8.92 -8.31
N ARG A 63 19.05 -8.55 -7.15
CA ARG A 63 20.49 -8.37 -6.99
C ARG A 63 21.14 -9.67 -6.50
N GLU A 64 22.46 -9.68 -6.45
CA GLU A 64 23.21 -10.78 -5.86
C GLU A 64 22.86 -10.97 -4.36
N PRO A 65 22.91 -12.20 -3.82
CA PRO A 65 22.59 -12.49 -2.42
C PRO A 65 23.32 -11.60 -1.40
N SER A 66 24.59 -11.29 -1.66
CA SER A 66 25.44 -10.45 -0.81
C SER A 66 24.88 -9.04 -0.59
N TYR A 67 24.15 -8.50 -1.56
CA TYR A 67 23.46 -7.22 -1.40
C TYR A 67 22.37 -7.30 -0.31
N TYR A 68 21.59 -8.38 -0.30
CA TYR A 68 20.50 -8.55 0.64
C TYR A 68 21.00 -8.84 2.05
N GLU A 69 22.11 -9.58 2.18
CA GLU A 69 22.78 -9.79 3.47
C GLU A 69 23.30 -8.47 4.05
N ALA A 70 23.97 -7.65 3.23
CA ALA A 70 24.44 -6.33 3.64
C ALA A 70 23.27 -5.39 4.01
N LEU A 71 22.18 -5.45 3.23
CA LEU A 71 20.97 -4.68 3.51
C LEU A 71 20.32 -5.11 4.83
N ALA A 72 20.24 -6.42 5.09
CA ALA A 72 19.72 -6.96 6.35
C ALA A 72 20.58 -6.55 7.54
N ALA A 73 21.91 -6.59 7.41
CA ALA A 73 22.84 -6.11 8.42
C ALA A 73 22.66 -4.60 8.68
N TRP A 74 22.51 -3.80 7.61
CA TRP A 74 22.24 -2.38 7.72
C TRP A 74 20.91 -2.07 8.43
N TYR A 75 19.86 -2.84 8.16
CA TYR A 75 18.58 -2.75 8.88
C TYR A 75 18.76 -3.05 10.36
N ALA A 76 19.46 -4.13 10.70
CA ALA A 76 19.70 -4.55 12.09
C ALA A 76 20.54 -3.54 12.88
N ASP A 77 21.48 -2.87 12.23
CA ASP A 77 22.33 -1.81 12.82
C ASP A 77 21.61 -0.46 12.96
N GLY A 78 20.29 -0.41 12.77
CA GLY A 78 19.49 0.81 12.91
C GLY A 78 19.64 1.79 11.75
N GLY A 79 19.98 1.30 10.56
CA GLY A 79 20.08 2.09 9.34
C GLY A 79 18.81 2.90 9.03
N VAL A 80 17.63 2.34 9.31
CA VAL A 80 16.33 3.02 9.11
C VAL A 80 16.24 4.29 9.94
N LEU A 81 16.59 4.22 11.23
CA LEU A 81 16.56 5.38 12.12
C LEU A 81 17.52 6.46 11.64
N ARG A 82 18.69 6.08 11.11
CA ARG A 82 19.64 7.02 10.51
C ARG A 82 19.06 7.68 9.27
N TRP A 83 18.43 6.91 8.38
CA TRP A 83 17.78 7.42 7.18
C TRP A 83 16.64 8.40 7.52
N GLU A 84 15.77 8.02 8.46
CA GLU A 84 14.68 8.87 8.94
C GLU A 84 15.19 10.18 9.53
N ARG A 85 16.22 10.11 10.38
CA ARG A 85 16.85 11.31 10.97
C ARG A 85 17.39 12.25 9.91
N VAL A 86 18.07 11.70 8.90
CA VAL A 86 18.58 12.49 7.76
C VAL A 86 17.42 13.12 6.98
N GLY A 87 16.37 12.36 6.67
CA GLY A 87 15.20 12.88 5.95
C GLY A 87 14.42 13.95 6.74
N CYS A 88 14.31 13.80 8.05
CA CYS A 88 13.72 14.81 8.94
C CYS A 88 14.57 16.08 8.98
N SER A 89 15.89 15.96 9.16
CA SER A 89 16.80 17.12 9.22
C SER A 89 16.88 17.89 7.89
N ARG A 90 16.72 17.20 6.75
CA ARG A 90 16.68 17.80 5.42
C ARG A 90 15.30 18.32 5.02
N GLY A 91 14.30 18.18 5.87
CA GLY A 91 12.92 18.59 5.58
C GLY A 91 12.25 17.78 4.47
N THR A 92 12.81 16.65 4.06
CA THR A 92 12.30 15.79 2.97
C THR A 92 10.89 15.28 3.26
N PHE A 93 10.55 15.07 4.53
CA PHE A 93 9.23 14.62 4.96
C PHE A 93 8.24 15.75 5.25
N SER A 94 8.64 17.02 5.15
CA SER A 94 7.77 18.16 5.52
C SER A 94 6.52 18.27 4.65
N ALA A 95 6.60 17.85 3.39
CA ALA A 95 5.47 17.80 2.46
C ALA A 95 4.64 16.50 2.56
N PHE A 96 5.06 15.51 3.35
CA PHE A 96 4.39 14.22 3.44
C PHE A 96 3.09 14.32 4.24
N LYS A 97 1.96 14.30 3.51
CA LYS A 97 0.62 14.32 4.11
C LYS A 97 0.14 12.90 4.38
N ALA A 98 0.48 12.35 5.55
CA ALA A 98 0.12 10.98 5.93
C ALA A 98 -1.39 10.69 5.92
N LYS A 99 -2.23 11.69 6.22
CA LYS A 99 -3.71 11.60 6.17
C LYS A 99 -4.31 12.19 4.88
N GLY A 100 -3.46 12.58 3.93
CA GLY A 100 -3.87 13.16 2.66
C GLY A 100 -4.43 12.13 1.70
N ARG A 101 -4.91 12.60 0.55
CA ARG A 101 -5.28 11.73 -0.57
C ARG A 101 -4.03 11.05 -1.13
N ALA A 102 -4.08 9.74 -1.33
CA ALA A 102 -3.01 9.01 -2.01
C ALA A 102 -2.85 9.54 -3.45
N PRO A 103 -1.62 9.81 -3.91
CA PRO A 103 -1.39 10.38 -5.24
C PRO A 103 -1.80 9.40 -6.34
N GLU A 104 -2.17 9.94 -7.50
CA GLU A 104 -2.45 9.15 -8.70
C GLU A 104 -1.12 8.83 -9.40
N THR A 105 -0.70 7.57 -9.33
CA THR A 105 0.50 7.07 -10.02
C THR A 105 0.10 6.32 -11.29
N ALA A 106 1.03 6.19 -12.24
CA ALA A 106 0.82 5.38 -13.45
C ALA A 106 0.45 3.93 -13.12
N ALA A 107 1.11 3.36 -12.10
CA ALA A 107 0.82 2.02 -11.58
C ALA A 107 -0.63 1.88 -11.08
N LYS A 108 -1.12 2.88 -10.34
CA LYS A 108 -2.51 2.93 -9.87
C LYS A 108 -3.51 3.01 -11.02
N GLY A 109 -3.19 3.78 -12.05
CA GLY A 109 -3.98 3.87 -13.29
C GLY A 109 -4.07 2.54 -14.03
N ALA A 110 -2.93 1.88 -14.26
CA ALA A 110 -2.88 0.57 -14.91
C ALA A 110 -3.67 -0.50 -14.13
N MET A 111 -3.53 -0.51 -12.80
CA MET A 111 -4.26 -1.45 -11.94
C MET A 111 -5.77 -1.21 -11.96
N ARG A 112 -6.23 0.04 -12.12
CA ARG A 112 -7.64 0.39 -12.28
C ARG A 112 -8.18 -0.07 -13.63
N LEU A 113 -7.45 0.17 -14.72
CA LEU A 113 -7.87 -0.25 -16.06
C LEU A 113 -8.02 -1.76 -16.14
N ALA A 114 -7.07 -2.51 -15.59
CA ALA A 114 -7.16 -3.95 -15.53
C ALA A 114 -8.38 -4.44 -14.71
N ALA A 115 -8.97 -3.60 -13.85
CA ALA A 115 -10.07 -3.98 -12.94
C ALA A 115 -11.45 -3.74 -13.55
N LEU A 116 -11.50 -3.11 -14.73
CA LEU A 116 -12.74 -2.83 -15.43
C LEU A 116 -13.32 -4.14 -15.98
N PRO A 117 -14.65 -4.35 -15.88
CA PRO A 117 -15.34 -5.38 -16.63
C PRO A 117 -15.12 -5.21 -18.14
N ASP A 118 -15.09 -6.31 -18.91
CA ASP A 118 -14.83 -6.30 -20.36
C ASP A 118 -15.68 -5.29 -21.15
N LEU A 119 -16.95 -5.12 -20.77
CA LEU A 119 -17.86 -4.15 -21.38
C LEU A 119 -17.42 -2.70 -21.11
N GLU A 120 -17.04 -2.38 -19.88
CA GLU A 120 -16.56 -1.04 -19.50
C GLU A 120 -15.19 -0.75 -20.12
N ALA A 121 -14.33 -1.76 -20.24
CA ALA A 121 -13.04 -1.65 -20.93
C ALA A 121 -13.23 -1.33 -22.42
N THR A 122 -14.14 -2.05 -23.09
CA THR A 122 -14.44 -1.82 -24.52
C THR A 122 -15.00 -0.41 -24.77
N VAL A 123 -15.87 0.10 -23.88
CA VAL A 123 -16.40 1.46 -23.96
C VAL A 123 -15.32 2.51 -23.69
N HIS A 124 -14.42 2.24 -22.73
CA HIS A 124 -13.29 3.11 -22.42
C HIS A 124 -12.32 3.25 -23.61
N ASP A 125 -12.09 2.16 -24.36
CA ASP A 125 -11.18 2.14 -25.50
C ASP A 125 -11.82 2.66 -26.80
N GLY A 126 -13.14 2.56 -26.94
CA GLY A 126 -13.89 2.96 -28.14
C GLY A 126 -14.36 4.42 -28.17
N LEU A 127 -14.28 5.16 -27.06
CA LEU A 127 -14.63 6.58 -27.01
C LEU A 127 -13.37 7.46 -27.00
N PRO A 128 -13.27 8.49 -27.87
CA PRO A 128 -12.20 9.48 -27.75
C PRO A 128 -12.34 10.22 -26.42
N GLN A 129 -11.25 10.30 -25.66
CA GLN A 129 -11.20 10.98 -24.36
C GLN A 129 -11.07 12.49 -24.48
#